data_AF-A0A7C2Q9E5-F1
#
_entry.id   AF-A0A7C2Q9E5-F1
#
_cell.length_a   1.000
_cell.length_b   1.000
_cell.length_c   1.000
_cell.angle_alpha   90.00
_cell.angle_beta   90.00
_cell.angle_gamma   90.00
#
_symmetry.space_group_name_H-M   'P 1'
#
loop_
_entity.id
_entity.type
_entity.pdbx_description
1 polymer ?
#
loop_
_entity_poly.entity_id
_entity_poly.type
_entity_poly.pdbx_seq_one_letter_code
_entity_poly.pdbx_strand_id
1 'polypeptide(L)'
;MRGPVSLMVTPGEYLFMVHAVDDHVAEEKHHRRKPALPLNAVTHQMAVEDIGFYLNANYNDSEKLRWDGQDPERPGPCEFAILRQQPDGNALYIMAHVKASRQPPRNAVVTARLFTSVSDTRGIHVTLRYAGRCADKPNHYHFHRPRGQEIMMADGPSVPNQRIQVRMVDEGVGEVTTYDYVTGPPSNYLDSEALQTGLSSTHQKRGEARSRGKSLTVPILFTMLRYIQAAGVEKITIQAGNQSHTLPVKNQADILYYSGHGYSSNGSLQCLDNGGTFTVSDVAPTVNWREDLKYFIIAGCSVLKPDHTNGYAWGSAALRRAGLRGLCGYHDLAPTDEQGSIEVAQRFAELMTSHVPPDHTRTGDRCLNAWLQANVERRSRAIVYNANRYWLIRGRIGPTERVEGPFPW
;
A
#
# COMPACT_ATOMS: atom_id res chain seq x y z
N MET A 1 -8.25 52.34 -29.99
CA MET A 1 -8.53 53.52 -29.14
C MET A 1 -8.75 53.05 -27.71
N ARG A 2 -8.07 53.65 -26.71
CA ARG A 2 -8.37 53.44 -25.28
C ARG A 2 -9.32 54.56 -24.84
N GLY A 3 -10.54 54.22 -24.48
CA GLY A 3 -11.46 55.12 -23.77
C GLY A 3 -11.52 54.76 -22.29
N PRO A 4 -11.60 55.72 -21.35
CA PRO A 4 -11.80 55.42 -19.94
C PRO A 4 -13.24 54.94 -19.73
N VAL A 5 -13.41 53.75 -19.18
CA VAL A 5 -14.72 53.28 -18.69
C VAL A 5 -14.80 53.63 -17.21
N SER A 6 -15.65 54.59 -16.86
CA SER A 6 -15.98 54.89 -15.47
C SER A 6 -17.07 53.91 -15.01
N LEU A 7 -16.71 52.92 -14.19
CA LEU A 7 -17.66 51.99 -13.60
C LEU A 7 -18.26 52.64 -12.35
N MET A 8 -19.56 52.96 -12.39
CA MET A 8 -20.28 53.46 -11.23
C MET A 8 -20.34 52.41 -10.12
N VAL A 9 -20.05 52.87 -8.89
CA VAL A 9 -20.05 52.08 -7.67
C VAL A 9 -21.48 52.04 -7.13
N THR A 10 -22.27 51.07 -7.57
CA THR A 10 -23.55 50.76 -6.92
C THR A 10 -23.64 49.25 -6.70
N PRO A 11 -24.19 48.76 -5.58
CA PRO A 11 -24.40 47.33 -5.39
C PRO A 11 -25.55 46.83 -6.28
N GLY A 12 -25.31 45.81 -7.12
CA GLY A 12 -26.31 45.19 -7.98
C GLY A 12 -25.73 44.05 -8.85
N GLU A 13 -26.60 43.26 -9.48
CA GLU A 13 -26.20 42.33 -10.55
C GLU A 13 -26.02 43.10 -11.85
N TYR A 14 -24.82 43.05 -12.42
CA TYR A 14 -24.50 43.71 -13.68
C TYR A 14 -24.28 42.69 -14.79
N LEU A 15 -24.95 42.90 -15.92
CA LEU A 15 -24.72 42.15 -17.15
C LEU A 15 -23.65 42.87 -17.96
N PHE A 16 -22.44 42.32 -18.01
CA PHE A 16 -21.40 42.81 -18.92
C PHE A 16 -21.54 42.10 -20.27
N MET A 17 -22.03 42.81 -21.30
CA MET A 17 -21.90 42.38 -22.69
C MET A 17 -20.55 42.86 -23.23
N VAL A 18 -19.65 41.93 -23.52
CA VAL A 18 -18.46 42.20 -24.30
C VAL A 18 -18.83 41.99 -25.77
N HIS A 19 -19.00 43.08 -26.51
CA HIS A 19 -19.09 43.02 -27.98
C HIS A 19 -17.67 42.86 -28.53
N ALA A 20 -17.30 41.64 -28.87
CA ALA A 20 -16.17 41.39 -29.76
C ALA A 20 -16.74 41.26 -31.17
N VAL A 21 -16.36 42.17 -32.07
CA VAL A 21 -16.62 42.02 -33.50
C VAL A 21 -15.53 41.09 -34.01
N ASP A 22 -15.90 39.84 -34.30
CA ASP A 22 -15.04 38.86 -34.97
C ASP A 22 -15.59 38.71 -36.39
N ASP A 23 -14.77 39.02 -37.40
CA ASP A 23 -15.18 39.10 -38.81
C ASP A 23 -15.32 37.72 -39.48
N HIS A 24 -15.61 36.66 -38.70
CA HIS A 24 -15.76 35.30 -39.21
C HIS A 24 -17.15 34.73 -38.92
N VAL A 25 -17.83 34.38 -40.01
CA VAL A 25 -19.22 33.94 -40.09
C VAL A 25 -19.38 32.53 -39.52
N ALA A 26 -20.44 32.37 -38.71
CA ALA A 26 -21.06 31.13 -38.25
C ALA A 26 -20.28 30.28 -37.25
N GLU A 27 -20.52 30.54 -35.96
CA GLU A 27 -20.92 29.52 -34.97
C GLU A 27 -21.26 30.23 -33.64
N GLU A 28 -22.53 30.24 -33.24
CA GLU A 28 -22.97 30.75 -31.94
C GLU A 28 -22.31 29.94 -30.81
N LYS A 29 -21.22 30.46 -30.26
CA LYS A 29 -20.65 29.93 -29.01
C LYS A 29 -21.55 30.36 -27.85
N HIS A 30 -22.43 29.47 -27.40
CA HIS A 30 -23.10 29.59 -26.11
C HIS A 30 -22.04 29.65 -24.99
N HIS A 31 -21.67 30.85 -24.57
CA HIS A 31 -20.76 31.07 -23.46
C HIS A 31 -21.42 30.58 -22.15
N ARG A 32 -20.89 29.49 -21.59
CA ARG A 32 -21.27 29.02 -20.24
C ARG A 32 -21.12 30.18 -19.25
N ARG A 33 -22.20 30.51 -18.53
CA ARG A 33 -22.19 31.45 -17.39
C ARG A 33 -21.00 31.11 -16.48
N LYS A 34 -20.03 32.00 -16.38
CA LYS A 34 -18.96 31.94 -15.38
C LYS A 34 -19.36 32.85 -14.23
N PRO A 35 -19.30 32.40 -12.97
CA PRO A 35 -19.55 33.28 -11.83
C PRO A 35 -18.55 34.44 -11.83
N ALA A 36 -19.03 35.64 -11.51
CA ALA A 36 -18.17 36.80 -11.34
C ALA A 36 -17.16 36.55 -10.20
N LEU A 37 -15.89 36.85 -10.42
CA LEU A 37 -14.91 36.91 -9.34
C LEU A 37 -15.31 38.08 -8.41
N PRO A 38 -15.44 37.86 -7.09
CA PRO A 38 -15.79 38.94 -6.18
C PRO A 38 -14.69 40.01 -6.18
N LEU A 39 -15.06 41.22 -6.61
CA LEU A 39 -14.19 42.39 -6.79
C LEU A 39 -13.59 42.97 -5.49
N ASN A 40 -13.78 42.31 -4.35
CA ASN A 40 -13.25 42.70 -3.04
C ASN A 40 -12.57 41.52 -2.31
N ALA A 41 -12.04 40.54 -3.03
CA ALA A 41 -11.16 39.56 -2.41
C ALA A 41 -9.88 40.26 -1.96
N VAL A 42 -9.79 40.61 -0.67
CA VAL A 42 -8.50 40.89 -0.03
C VAL A 42 -7.61 39.71 -0.39
N THR A 43 -6.60 39.95 -1.24
CA THR A 43 -5.59 38.96 -1.57
C THR A 43 -4.77 38.72 -0.32
N HIS A 44 -5.23 37.78 0.50
CA HIS A 44 -4.44 37.26 1.61
C HIS A 44 -3.23 36.58 0.98
N GLN A 45 -2.04 37.17 1.15
CA GLN A 45 -0.79 36.46 0.89
C GLN A 45 -0.65 35.35 1.92
N MET A 46 -1.23 34.21 1.59
CA MET A 46 -1.15 32.96 2.32
C MET A 46 -0.22 32.04 1.55
N ALA A 47 0.85 31.58 2.20
CA ALA A 47 1.77 30.61 1.64
C ALA A 47 1.64 29.31 2.43
N VAL A 48 1.32 28.22 1.73
CA VAL A 48 1.42 26.87 2.31
C VAL A 48 2.91 26.55 2.43
N GLU A 49 3.38 26.43 3.67
CA GLU A 49 4.78 26.08 3.96
C GLU A 49 4.97 24.60 4.24
N ASP A 50 3.92 23.92 4.72
CA ASP A 50 3.94 22.47 4.90
C ASP A 50 2.54 21.86 4.70
N ILE A 51 2.50 20.58 4.30
CA ILE A 51 1.30 19.76 4.25
C ILE A 51 1.65 18.31 4.60
N GLY A 52 0.76 17.59 5.27
CA GLY A 52 1.02 16.20 5.60
C GLY A 52 -0.11 15.45 6.31
N PHE A 53 0.27 14.27 6.81
CA PHE A 53 -0.58 13.35 7.57
C PHE A 53 -0.11 13.32 9.02
N TYR A 54 -1.04 13.41 9.97
CA TYR A 54 -0.74 13.56 11.40
C TYR A 54 -1.66 12.68 12.25
N LEU A 55 -1.17 12.22 13.40
CA LEU A 55 -1.98 11.46 14.39
C LEU A 55 -2.75 12.35 15.37
N ASN A 56 -2.49 13.66 15.35
CA ASN A 56 -3.12 14.63 16.24
C ASN A 56 -3.51 15.91 15.49
N ALA A 57 -4.52 16.61 15.98
CA ALA A 57 -4.96 17.91 15.49
C ALA A 57 -4.00 19.06 15.88
N ASN A 58 -3.26 18.87 16.97
CA ASN A 58 -2.23 19.82 17.40
C ASN A 58 -0.99 19.61 16.53
N TYR A 59 -0.59 20.66 15.81
CA TYR A 59 0.62 20.61 15.01
C TYR A 59 1.82 20.46 15.94
N ASN A 60 2.50 19.33 15.79
CA ASN A 60 3.83 19.11 16.31
C ASN A 60 4.54 18.22 15.27
N ASP A 61 5.76 18.59 14.90
CA ASP A 61 6.52 17.83 13.90
C ASP A 61 6.71 16.37 14.35
N SER A 62 6.70 16.07 15.66
CA SER A 62 6.73 14.70 16.19
C SER A 62 5.49 13.88 15.85
N GLU A 63 4.34 14.52 15.59
CA GLU A 63 3.07 13.88 15.28
C GLU A 63 2.86 13.69 13.77
N LYS A 64 3.76 14.27 12.95
CA LYS A 64 3.74 14.08 11.50
C LYS A 64 4.18 12.66 11.18
N LEU A 65 3.30 11.90 10.54
CA LEU A 65 3.62 10.58 10.01
C LEU A 65 4.69 10.69 8.95
N ARG A 66 5.67 9.80 8.98
CA ARG A 66 6.77 9.75 8.03
C ARG A 66 7.07 8.32 7.69
N TRP A 67 7.47 8.09 6.45
CA TRP A 67 7.92 6.77 6.00
C TRP A 67 9.41 6.57 6.30
N ASP A 68 10.14 7.66 6.54
CA ASP A 68 11.54 7.66 6.90
C ASP A 68 11.71 7.60 8.44
N GLY A 69 12.96 7.38 8.83
CA GLY A 69 13.37 7.06 10.19
C GLY A 69 14.83 6.62 10.19
N GLN A 70 15.49 6.75 11.34
CA GLN A 70 16.92 6.48 11.50
C GLN A 70 17.19 5.01 11.81
N ASP A 71 16.32 4.38 12.61
CA ASP A 71 16.51 3.01 13.10
C ASP A 71 15.23 2.18 12.86
N PRO A 72 15.21 1.29 11.84
CA PRO A 72 14.07 0.43 11.59
C PRO A 72 13.88 -0.68 12.63
N GLU A 73 14.90 -1.02 13.43
CA GLU A 73 14.78 -2.00 14.51
C GLU A 73 14.07 -1.40 15.74
N ARG A 74 14.13 -0.07 15.87
CA ARG A 74 13.52 0.71 16.98
C ARG A 74 12.80 1.96 16.43
N PRO A 75 11.72 1.76 15.65
CA PRO A 75 11.06 2.86 14.97
C PRO A 75 10.44 3.85 15.97
N GLY A 76 10.58 5.15 15.71
CA GLY A 76 9.80 6.16 16.40
C GLY A 76 8.29 5.99 16.15
N PRO A 77 7.42 6.59 16.99
CA PRO A 77 5.97 6.39 16.94
C PRO A 77 5.32 6.78 15.60
N CYS A 78 5.91 7.75 14.89
CA CYS A 78 5.43 8.24 13.61
C CYS A 78 6.33 7.85 12.43
N GLU A 79 7.42 7.12 12.67
CA GLU A 79 8.39 6.71 11.64
C GLU A 79 7.95 5.42 10.95
N PHE A 80 8.46 5.22 9.73
CA PHE A 80 8.14 4.08 8.87
C PHE A 80 6.63 3.83 8.69
N ALA A 81 5.83 4.89 8.78
CA ALA A 81 4.38 4.81 8.74
C ALA A 81 3.89 4.25 7.39
N ILE A 82 3.02 3.26 7.47
CA ILE A 82 2.17 2.83 6.36
C ILE A 82 0.76 3.31 6.72
N LEU A 83 0.18 4.18 5.89
CA LEU A 83 -1.20 4.60 6.10
C LEU A 83 -2.11 3.37 6.02
N ARG A 84 -3.16 3.37 6.86
CA ARG A 84 -4.09 2.25 7.06
C ARG A 84 -3.54 1.09 7.90
N GLN A 85 -2.50 1.36 8.68
CA GLN A 85 -1.97 0.46 9.71
C GLN A 85 -1.68 1.18 11.03
N GLN A 86 -2.43 2.25 11.30
CA GLN A 86 -2.24 3.05 12.50
C GLN A 86 -2.91 2.36 13.70
N PRO A 87 -2.38 2.52 14.93
CA PRO A 87 -2.98 1.95 16.13
C PRO A 87 -4.44 2.39 16.30
N ASP A 88 -5.28 1.47 16.78
CA ASP A 88 -6.67 1.77 17.13
C ASP A 88 -6.75 2.97 18.08
N GLY A 89 -7.70 3.88 17.83
CA GLY A 89 -7.96 5.04 18.68
C GLY A 89 -7.41 6.39 18.19
N ASN A 90 -6.38 6.42 17.34
CA ASN A 90 -5.82 7.67 16.84
C ASN A 90 -6.59 8.19 15.62
N ALA A 91 -6.98 9.47 15.63
CA ALA A 91 -7.57 10.09 14.45
C ALA A 91 -6.46 10.59 13.50
N LEU A 92 -6.50 10.17 12.25
CA LEU A 92 -5.69 10.72 11.18
C LEU A 92 -6.18 12.12 10.80
N TYR A 93 -5.26 13.05 10.69
CA TYR A 93 -5.51 14.41 10.20
C TYR A 93 -4.72 14.65 8.92
N ILE A 94 -5.36 15.31 7.95
CA ILE A 94 -4.64 16.01 6.89
C ILE A 94 -4.52 17.46 7.34
N MET A 95 -3.29 17.95 7.42
CA MET A 95 -3.02 19.30 7.90
C MET A 95 -2.13 20.07 6.94
N ALA A 96 -2.40 21.36 6.79
CA ALA A 96 -1.55 22.32 6.12
C ALA A 96 -1.13 23.42 7.10
N HIS A 97 0.14 23.79 7.04
CA HIS A 97 0.71 24.89 7.79
C HIS A 97 0.86 26.08 6.85
N VAL A 98 0.21 27.19 7.21
CA VAL A 98 0.11 28.36 6.34
C VAL A 98 0.70 29.57 7.03
N LYS A 99 1.67 30.21 6.38
CA LYS A 99 2.17 31.53 6.76
C LYS A 99 1.30 32.60 6.14
N ALA A 100 0.90 33.57 6.96
CA ALA A 100 0.12 34.71 6.50
C ALA A 100 0.47 35.98 7.28
N SER A 101 0.52 37.12 6.61
CA SER A 101 0.82 38.42 7.24
C SER A 101 -0.27 38.91 8.19
N ARG A 102 -1.47 38.34 8.10
CA ARG A 102 -2.63 38.62 8.97
C ARG A 102 -3.36 37.32 9.26
N GLN A 103 -4.10 37.30 10.37
CA GLN A 103 -4.94 36.16 10.73
C GLN A 103 -5.96 35.86 9.63
N PRO A 104 -6.02 34.61 9.13
CA PRO A 104 -7.03 34.19 8.18
C PRO A 104 -8.44 34.35 8.79
N PRO A 105 -9.45 34.73 7.98
CA PRO A 105 -10.83 34.77 8.46
C PRO A 105 -11.31 33.36 8.83
N ARG A 106 -12.34 33.27 9.69
CA ARG A 106 -12.85 31.97 10.21
C ARG A 106 -13.33 31.02 9.12
N ASN A 107 -13.74 31.53 7.97
CA ASN A 107 -14.20 30.76 6.82
C ASN A 107 -13.09 30.47 5.79
N ALA A 108 -11.83 30.83 6.07
CA ALA A 108 -10.71 30.53 5.20
C ALA A 108 -10.53 29.02 5.02
N VAL A 109 -10.13 28.62 3.81
CA VAL A 109 -9.87 27.24 3.45
C VAL A 109 -8.59 27.10 2.65
N VAL A 110 -7.93 25.95 2.80
CA VAL A 110 -6.88 25.47 1.90
C VAL A 110 -7.45 24.32 1.11
N THR A 111 -7.27 24.33 -0.21
CA THR A 111 -7.60 23.17 -1.05
C THR A 111 -6.32 22.41 -1.36
N ALA A 112 -6.33 21.12 -1.09
CA ALA A 112 -5.24 20.20 -1.37
C ALA A 112 -5.73 19.10 -2.33
N ARG A 113 -4.84 18.56 -3.17
CA ARG A 113 -5.11 17.38 -3.99
C ARG A 113 -4.54 16.15 -3.31
N LEU A 114 -5.35 15.11 -3.16
CA LEU A 114 -4.95 13.83 -2.60
C LEU A 114 -5.14 12.74 -3.65
N PHE A 115 -4.10 11.98 -3.96
CA PHE A 115 -4.12 10.96 -5.02
C PHE A 115 -3.22 9.79 -4.64
N THR A 116 -3.41 8.64 -5.28
CA THR A 116 -2.52 7.48 -5.14
C THR A 116 -1.81 7.15 -6.45
N SER A 117 -0.75 6.35 -6.39
CA SER A 117 0.06 6.01 -7.56
C SER A 117 -0.58 5.03 -8.52
N VAL A 118 -1.53 4.22 -8.05
CA VAL A 118 -2.20 3.15 -8.80
C VAL A 118 -3.70 3.39 -8.76
N SER A 119 -4.31 3.22 -7.59
CA SER A 119 -5.76 3.09 -7.47
C SER A 119 -6.56 4.38 -7.71
N ASP A 120 -6.00 5.56 -7.48
CA ASP A 120 -6.61 6.84 -7.89
C ASP A 120 -5.57 7.91 -8.26
N THR A 121 -5.01 7.78 -9.46
CA THR A 121 -4.02 8.72 -10.03
C THR A 121 -4.57 10.12 -10.30
N ARG A 122 -5.90 10.25 -10.45
CA ARG A 122 -6.55 11.56 -10.63
C ARG A 122 -6.76 12.24 -9.28
N GLY A 123 -7.13 11.46 -8.27
CA GLY A 123 -7.30 11.91 -6.91
C GLY A 123 -8.52 12.80 -6.72
N ILE A 124 -8.60 13.33 -5.51
CA ILE A 124 -9.70 14.18 -5.04
C ILE A 124 -9.18 15.51 -4.50
N HIS A 125 -10.05 16.52 -4.52
CA HIS A 125 -9.81 17.77 -3.82
C HIS A 125 -10.28 17.66 -2.36
N VAL A 126 -9.38 17.96 -1.43
CA VAL A 126 -9.63 17.99 0.00
C VAL A 126 -9.60 19.43 0.46
N THR A 127 -10.74 19.91 0.95
CA THR A 127 -10.83 21.20 1.63
C THR A 127 -10.42 21.05 3.10
N LEU A 128 -9.41 21.82 3.52
CA LEU A 128 -8.93 21.95 4.90
C LEU A 128 -9.46 23.27 5.46
N ARG A 129 -10.06 23.25 6.64
CA ARG A 129 -10.67 24.44 7.26
C ARG A 129 -9.68 25.07 8.23
N TYR A 130 -9.71 26.41 8.34
CA TYR A 130 -8.96 27.13 9.34
C TYR A 130 -9.29 26.61 10.75
N ALA A 131 -8.25 26.24 11.48
CA ALA A 131 -8.35 25.61 12.80
C ALA A 131 -7.80 26.48 13.93
N GLY A 132 -6.92 27.43 13.62
CA GLY A 132 -6.33 28.31 14.63
C GLY A 132 -4.94 28.79 14.27
N ARG A 133 -4.35 29.53 15.21
CA ARG A 133 -2.97 30.00 15.13
C ARG A 133 -2.01 28.91 15.60
N CYS A 134 -0.85 28.83 14.98
CA CYS A 134 0.25 28.01 15.48
C CYS A 134 0.82 28.60 16.76
N ALA A 135 0.93 27.77 17.80
CA ALA A 135 1.49 28.18 19.08
C ALA A 135 2.99 28.46 18.96
N ASP A 136 3.71 27.66 18.16
CA ASP A 136 5.16 27.67 18.11
C ASP A 136 5.75 28.67 17.11
N LYS A 137 4.97 29.08 16.10
CA LYS A 137 5.44 29.98 15.05
C LYS A 137 4.55 31.23 14.90
N PRO A 138 5.08 32.44 15.10
CA PRO A 138 4.32 33.67 14.87
C PRO A 138 3.91 33.78 13.40
N ASN A 139 2.71 34.31 13.13
CA ASN A 139 2.15 34.47 11.78
C ASN A 139 1.91 33.16 11.01
N HIS A 140 1.83 32.04 11.70
CA HIS A 140 1.46 30.76 11.12
C HIS A 140 0.12 30.26 11.66
N TYR A 141 -0.57 29.51 10.81
CA TYR A 141 -1.95 29.12 10.98
C TYR A 141 -2.16 27.68 10.51
N HIS A 142 -3.00 26.95 11.24
CA HIS A 142 -3.33 25.57 10.93
C HIS A 142 -4.62 25.48 10.13
N PHE A 143 -4.57 24.65 9.10
CA PHE A 143 -5.74 24.22 8.36
C PHE A 143 -5.78 22.71 8.43
N HIS A 144 -6.85 22.13 8.95
CA HIS A 144 -6.93 20.68 9.07
C HIS A 144 -8.28 20.11 8.72
N ARG A 145 -8.28 18.81 8.47
CA ARG A 145 -9.48 18.00 8.32
C ARG A 145 -9.28 16.66 9.03
N PRO A 146 -10.12 16.32 10.04
CA PRO A 146 -10.11 14.98 10.60
C PRO A 146 -10.57 13.98 9.53
N ARG A 147 -9.89 12.85 9.45
CA ARG A 147 -10.23 11.71 8.59
C ARG A 147 -10.70 10.48 9.36
N GLY A 148 -10.86 10.59 10.69
CA GLY A 148 -11.16 9.43 11.54
C GLY A 148 -9.92 8.55 11.70
N GLN A 149 -10.09 7.30 12.13
CA GLN A 149 -8.95 6.41 12.41
C GLN A 149 -8.23 5.91 11.15
N GLU A 150 -8.93 5.87 10.03
CA GLU A 150 -8.39 5.35 8.78
C GLU A 150 -8.92 6.15 7.57
N ILE A 151 -8.09 6.24 6.54
CA ILE A 151 -8.56 6.58 5.21
C ILE A 151 -9.40 5.38 4.70
N MET A 152 -10.73 5.47 4.81
CA MET A 152 -11.62 4.41 4.33
C MET A 152 -11.67 4.38 2.80
N MET A 153 -11.33 3.23 2.21
CA MET A 153 -11.53 2.94 0.79
C MET A 153 -13.00 2.58 0.53
N ALA A 154 -13.62 3.07 -0.54
CA ALA A 154 -15.00 2.73 -0.89
C ALA A 154 -15.27 2.90 -2.39
N ASP A 155 -16.06 1.99 -2.96
CA ASP A 155 -16.64 2.11 -4.29
C ASP A 155 -17.95 2.92 -4.25
N GLY A 156 -18.11 3.83 -5.22
CA GLY A 156 -19.35 4.58 -5.40
C GLY A 156 -19.18 6.03 -5.86
N PRO A 157 -20.20 6.62 -6.52
CA PRO A 157 -20.12 7.95 -7.14
C PRO A 157 -20.23 9.13 -6.16
N SER A 158 -20.47 8.88 -4.86
CA SER A 158 -20.58 9.94 -3.86
C SER A 158 -20.07 9.44 -2.52
N VAL A 159 -18.77 9.63 -2.28
CA VAL A 159 -18.25 9.42 -0.94
C VAL A 159 -18.49 10.70 -0.14
N PRO A 160 -19.17 10.66 1.03
CA PRO A 160 -19.27 11.81 1.89
C PRO A 160 -17.87 12.39 2.12
N ASN A 161 -17.81 13.70 2.30
CA ASN A 161 -16.62 14.50 2.58
C ASN A 161 -15.67 13.91 3.68
N GLN A 162 -16.05 12.86 4.40
CA GLN A 162 -15.22 12.20 5.40
C GLN A 162 -14.30 11.11 4.81
N ARG A 163 -14.62 10.54 3.65
CA ARG A 163 -13.86 9.42 3.05
C ARG A 163 -12.96 9.89 1.90
N ILE A 164 -11.96 9.10 1.54
CA ILE A 164 -11.11 9.34 0.36
C ILE A 164 -11.37 8.18 -0.56
N GLN A 165 -11.77 8.47 -1.79
CA GLN A 165 -11.95 7.45 -2.80
C GLN A 165 -10.57 6.95 -3.19
N VAL A 166 -10.27 5.69 -2.89
CA VAL A 166 -9.22 4.94 -3.56
C VAL A 166 -9.95 3.78 -4.20
N ARG A 167 -9.88 3.69 -5.53
CA ARG A 167 -10.67 2.71 -6.26
C ARG A 167 -10.06 1.34 -6.02
N MET A 168 -10.72 0.51 -5.22
CA MET A 168 -10.43 -0.93 -5.12
C MET A 168 -11.09 -1.64 -6.30
N VAL A 169 -10.95 -1.09 -7.51
CA VAL A 169 -11.45 -1.76 -8.70
C VAL A 169 -10.66 -3.06 -8.80
N ASP A 170 -11.35 -4.19 -8.94
CA ASP A 170 -10.72 -5.41 -9.43
C ASP A 170 -10.10 -5.05 -10.78
N GLU A 171 -8.80 -4.78 -10.78
CA GLU A 171 -8.09 -4.23 -11.94
C GLU A 171 -8.05 -5.25 -13.09
N GLY A 172 -8.51 -6.49 -12.84
CA GLY A 172 -8.44 -7.61 -13.76
C GLY A 172 -6.99 -8.04 -14.03
N VAL A 173 -6.04 -7.53 -13.24
CA VAL A 173 -4.60 -7.80 -13.32
C VAL A 173 -4.17 -8.32 -11.96
N GLY A 174 -3.45 -9.44 -11.94
CA GLY A 174 -2.96 -9.97 -10.66
C GLY A 174 -1.95 -9.04 -10.02
N GLU A 175 -1.73 -9.16 -8.72
CA GLU A 175 -0.72 -8.37 -8.03
C GLU A 175 0.28 -9.20 -7.23
N VAL A 176 1.49 -8.69 -7.15
CA VAL A 176 2.55 -9.31 -6.37
C VAL A 176 3.28 -8.30 -5.52
N THR A 177 3.60 -8.71 -4.29
CA THR A 177 4.53 -8.01 -3.42
C THR A 177 5.53 -9.01 -2.85
N THR A 178 6.74 -8.54 -2.54
CA THR A 178 7.78 -9.38 -1.94
C THR A 178 8.32 -8.77 -0.66
N TYR A 179 8.62 -9.62 0.31
CA TYR A 179 9.30 -9.30 1.54
C TYR A 179 10.54 -10.18 1.62
N ASP A 180 11.72 -9.57 1.70
CA ASP A 180 12.96 -10.30 1.58
C ASP A 180 14.00 -9.84 2.61
N TYR A 181 14.24 -10.72 3.59
CA TYR A 181 15.16 -10.47 4.68
C TYR A 181 16.53 -11.12 4.44
N VAL A 182 17.52 -10.29 4.15
CA VAL A 182 18.92 -10.69 3.99
C VAL A 182 19.73 -10.35 5.24
N THR A 183 20.26 -11.37 5.93
CA THR A 183 21.17 -11.24 7.07
C THR A 183 22.59 -10.86 6.63
N GLY A 184 23.08 -11.46 5.54
CA GLY A 184 24.37 -11.19 4.91
C GLY A 184 24.77 -12.28 3.94
N PRO A 185 25.91 -12.10 3.23
CA PRO A 185 26.39 -13.07 2.26
C PRO A 185 26.48 -14.48 2.88
N PRO A 186 26.04 -15.53 2.17
CA PRO A 186 25.68 -15.52 0.75
C PRO A 186 24.24 -15.07 0.40
N SER A 187 23.41 -14.77 1.42
CA SER A 187 22.01 -14.37 1.22
C SER A 187 21.88 -13.06 0.41
N ASN A 188 20.93 -13.02 -0.51
CA ASN A 188 20.66 -11.91 -1.43
C ASN A 188 19.16 -11.85 -1.78
N TYR A 189 18.78 -11.00 -2.74
CA TYR A 189 17.37 -10.76 -3.09
C TYR A 189 16.93 -11.42 -4.41
N LEU A 190 17.78 -12.28 -4.99
CA LEU A 190 17.64 -12.71 -6.38
C LEU A 190 16.42 -13.60 -6.61
N ASP A 191 15.96 -14.34 -5.61
CA ASP A 191 14.73 -15.14 -5.69
C ASP A 191 13.49 -14.24 -5.76
N SER A 192 13.40 -13.22 -4.90
CA SER A 192 12.34 -12.21 -4.95
C SER A 192 12.35 -11.43 -6.26
N GLU A 193 13.53 -11.03 -6.74
CA GLU A 193 13.70 -10.34 -8.02
C GLU A 193 13.31 -11.23 -9.20
N ALA A 194 13.67 -12.51 -9.17
CA ALA A 194 13.28 -13.49 -10.17
C ALA A 194 11.77 -13.68 -10.23
N LEU A 195 11.11 -13.82 -9.08
CA LEU A 195 9.65 -13.96 -9.00
C LEU A 195 8.95 -12.72 -9.56
N GLN A 196 9.37 -11.52 -9.15
CA GLN A 196 8.80 -10.26 -9.65
C GLN A 196 9.00 -10.11 -11.16
N THR A 197 10.22 -10.40 -11.65
CA THR A 197 10.55 -10.28 -13.07
C THR A 197 9.72 -11.25 -13.91
N GLY A 198 9.62 -12.52 -13.47
CA GLY A 198 8.86 -13.55 -14.19
C GLY A 198 7.36 -13.28 -14.22
N LEU A 199 6.80 -12.62 -13.19
CA LEU A 199 5.39 -12.26 -13.14
C LEU A 199 5.05 -10.92 -13.81
N SER A 200 6.05 -10.10 -14.17
CA SER A 200 5.86 -8.71 -14.63
C SER A 200 4.93 -8.51 -15.85
N SER A 201 4.73 -9.54 -16.67
CA SER A 201 3.84 -9.51 -17.84
C SER A 201 2.36 -9.71 -17.50
N THR A 202 2.07 -10.23 -16.31
CA THR A 202 0.71 -10.63 -15.88
C THR A 202 0.31 -10.05 -14.53
N HIS A 203 1.28 -9.62 -13.72
CA HIS A 203 1.05 -9.06 -12.40
C HIS A 203 1.67 -7.66 -12.25
N GLN A 204 0.97 -6.80 -11.52
CA GLN A 204 1.50 -5.52 -11.08
C GLN A 204 2.22 -5.64 -9.74
N LYS A 205 3.26 -4.84 -9.52
CA LYS A 205 3.99 -4.78 -8.26
C LYS A 205 3.28 -3.86 -7.26
N ARG A 206 2.95 -4.37 -6.06
CA ARG A 206 2.42 -3.60 -4.91
C ARG A 206 3.51 -3.35 -3.88
N GLY A 207 4.57 -2.69 -4.34
CA GLY A 207 5.78 -2.41 -3.57
C GLY A 207 6.57 -3.66 -3.18
N GLU A 208 7.64 -3.45 -2.42
CA GLU A 208 8.43 -4.54 -1.82
C GLU A 208 9.08 -4.13 -0.50
N ALA A 209 9.54 -5.12 0.27
CA ALA A 209 10.33 -4.91 1.46
C ALA A 209 11.71 -5.58 1.38
N ARG A 210 12.75 -4.87 1.81
CA ARG A 210 14.15 -5.31 1.82
C ARG A 210 14.79 -5.00 3.18
N SER A 211 15.65 -5.88 3.68
CA SER A 211 16.37 -5.63 4.95
C SER A 211 17.42 -4.53 4.83
N ARG A 212 17.93 -4.29 3.62
CA ARG A 212 18.95 -3.28 3.31
C ARG A 212 18.44 -2.37 2.20
N GLY A 213 18.21 -1.10 2.53
CA GLY A 213 17.81 -0.06 1.59
C GLY A 213 16.29 0.17 1.55
N LYS A 214 15.92 1.42 1.28
CA LYS A 214 14.54 1.89 1.14
C LYS A 214 14.45 2.96 0.06
N SER A 215 13.29 3.06 -0.58
CA SER A 215 12.98 4.07 -1.59
C SER A 215 11.47 4.32 -1.61
N LEU A 216 11.07 5.55 -1.94
CA LEU A 216 9.69 5.85 -2.34
C LEU A 216 9.58 6.24 -3.81
N THR A 217 10.69 6.29 -4.55
CA THR A 217 10.60 6.40 -6.01
C THR A 217 9.95 5.13 -6.55
N VAL A 218 10.50 3.99 -6.14
CA VAL A 218 9.90 2.66 -6.15
C VAL A 218 9.55 2.37 -4.69
N PRO A 219 8.32 2.00 -4.30
CA PRO A 219 7.97 1.79 -2.89
C PRO A 219 8.66 0.54 -2.33
N ILE A 220 9.91 0.72 -1.90
CA ILE A 220 10.79 -0.26 -1.25
C ILE A 220 10.87 0.15 0.22
N LEU A 221 10.29 -0.67 1.10
CA LEU A 221 10.26 -0.45 2.54
C LEU A 221 11.20 -1.41 3.27
N PHE A 222 11.41 -1.18 4.55
CA PHE A 222 12.13 -2.13 5.38
C PHE A 222 11.30 -3.38 5.66
N THR A 223 11.96 -4.52 5.87
CA THR A 223 11.38 -5.79 6.31
C THR A 223 10.87 -5.73 7.75
N MET A 224 9.83 -4.93 7.96
CA MET A 224 9.16 -4.72 9.25
C MET A 224 7.84 -5.48 9.31
N LEU A 225 7.38 -5.83 10.51
CA LEU A 225 6.10 -6.50 10.76
C LEU A 225 4.93 -5.78 10.07
N ARG A 226 4.91 -4.43 10.13
CA ARG A 226 3.87 -3.63 9.47
C ARG A 226 3.77 -3.91 7.97
N TYR A 227 4.88 -4.15 7.28
CA TYR A 227 4.84 -4.48 5.86
C TYR A 227 4.14 -5.82 5.60
N ILE A 228 4.40 -6.83 6.42
CA ILE A 228 3.73 -8.14 6.36
C ILE A 228 2.24 -7.99 6.64
N GLN A 229 1.88 -7.20 7.65
CA GLN A 229 0.49 -6.87 7.95
C GLN A 229 -0.17 -6.12 6.77
N ALA A 230 0.58 -5.31 6.01
CA ALA A 230 0.04 -4.57 4.87
C ALA A 230 -0.22 -5.53 3.71
N ALA A 231 0.71 -6.46 3.48
CA ALA A 231 0.72 -7.40 2.37
C ALA A 231 0.65 -6.71 1.00
N GLY A 232 1.27 -5.54 0.91
CA GLY A 232 1.30 -4.72 -0.30
C GLY A 232 1.09 -3.26 0.02
N VAL A 233 1.79 -2.40 -0.73
CA VAL A 233 1.70 -0.95 -0.59
C VAL A 233 1.72 -0.26 -1.94
N GLU A 234 1.11 0.91 -1.98
CA GLU A 234 1.33 1.90 -3.02
C GLU A 234 1.65 3.27 -2.39
N LYS A 235 1.81 4.31 -3.21
CA LYS A 235 2.04 5.67 -2.72
C LYS A 235 0.74 6.44 -2.63
N ILE A 236 0.59 7.20 -1.56
CA ILE A 236 -0.43 8.24 -1.43
C ILE A 236 0.25 9.59 -1.24
N THR A 237 -0.19 10.58 -2.01
CA THR A 237 0.38 11.92 -2.02
C THR A 237 -0.70 12.95 -1.74
N ILE A 238 -0.45 13.81 -0.76
CA ILE A 238 -1.20 15.05 -0.53
C ILE A 238 -0.37 16.23 -1.02
N GLN A 239 -0.98 17.13 -1.79
CA GLN A 239 -0.32 18.29 -2.38
C GLN A 239 -1.15 19.56 -2.23
N ALA A 240 -0.52 20.67 -1.83
CA ALA A 240 -1.13 22.00 -1.82
C ALA A 240 -0.08 23.08 -2.13
N GLY A 241 -0.36 23.92 -3.12
CA GLY A 241 0.64 24.86 -3.64
C GLY A 241 1.89 24.10 -4.14
N ASN A 242 3.07 24.53 -3.70
CA ASN A 242 4.34 23.89 -4.03
C ASN A 242 4.75 22.80 -3.01
N GLN A 243 3.92 22.54 -1.99
CA GLN A 243 4.22 21.56 -0.96
C GLN A 243 3.53 20.23 -1.26
N SER A 244 4.22 19.14 -0.95
CA SER A 244 3.65 17.81 -1.04
C SER A 244 4.22 16.90 0.05
N HIS A 245 3.46 15.88 0.41
CA HIS A 245 3.91 14.83 1.31
C HIS A 245 3.39 13.49 0.82
N THR A 246 4.29 12.52 0.75
CA THR A 246 4.02 11.18 0.23
C THR A 246 4.34 10.14 1.28
N LEU A 247 3.44 9.20 1.46
CA LEU A 247 3.61 8.05 2.34
C LEU A 247 3.26 6.76 1.58
N PRO A 248 3.76 5.60 2.04
CA PRO A 248 3.14 4.32 1.74
C PRO A 248 1.70 4.28 2.28
N VAL A 249 0.82 3.64 1.53
CA VAL A 249 -0.52 3.27 1.96
C VAL A 249 -0.75 1.80 1.66
N LYS A 250 -1.41 1.10 2.59
CA LYS A 250 -1.80 -0.30 2.42
C LYS A 250 -2.66 -0.46 1.17
N ASN A 251 -2.21 -1.33 0.28
CA ASN A 251 -2.92 -1.80 -0.90
C ASN A 251 -2.46 -3.22 -1.17
N GLN A 252 -3.25 -4.20 -0.71
CA GLN A 252 -2.82 -5.60 -0.66
C GLN A 252 -2.61 -6.13 -2.08
N ALA A 253 -1.69 -7.08 -2.22
CA ALA A 253 -1.48 -7.81 -3.46
C ALA A 253 -2.21 -9.16 -3.42
N ASP A 254 -2.48 -9.75 -4.58
CA ASP A 254 -2.92 -11.15 -4.68
C ASP A 254 -1.93 -12.13 -4.06
N ILE A 255 -0.63 -11.91 -4.29
CA ILE A 255 0.46 -12.78 -3.83
C ILE A 255 1.43 -11.98 -2.97
N LEU A 256 1.58 -12.40 -1.71
CA LEU A 256 2.69 -12.01 -0.84
C LEU A 256 3.73 -13.12 -0.86
N TYR A 257 4.94 -12.82 -1.32
CA TYR A 257 6.10 -13.71 -1.24
C TYR A 257 7.03 -13.26 -0.12
N TYR A 258 7.28 -14.14 0.85
CA TYR A 258 8.24 -13.94 1.92
C TYR A 258 9.49 -14.79 1.65
N SER A 259 10.66 -14.19 1.72
CA SER A 259 11.97 -14.86 1.77
C SER A 259 12.74 -14.43 3.01
N GLY A 260 13.27 -15.41 3.76
CA GLY A 260 13.97 -15.17 5.01
C GLY A 260 13.98 -16.38 5.94
N HIS A 261 14.57 -16.24 7.13
CA HIS A 261 14.63 -17.35 8.08
C HIS A 261 13.26 -17.69 8.68
N GLY A 262 12.96 -19.00 8.68
CA GLY A 262 11.83 -19.60 9.40
C GLY A 262 12.30 -20.43 10.59
N TYR A 263 11.55 -20.36 11.69
CA TYR A 263 11.90 -21.00 12.95
C TYR A 263 10.87 -22.07 13.32
N SER A 264 11.20 -23.34 13.09
CA SER A 264 10.28 -24.47 13.34
C SER A 264 9.84 -24.65 14.80
N SER A 265 10.60 -24.11 15.76
CA SER A 265 10.34 -24.26 17.19
C SER A 265 9.09 -23.52 17.65
N ASN A 266 8.73 -22.43 16.96
CA ASN A 266 7.62 -21.55 17.32
C ASN A 266 6.82 -21.02 16.12
N GLY A 267 7.14 -21.45 14.90
CA GLY A 267 6.47 -21.00 13.66
C GLY A 267 6.72 -19.53 13.32
N SER A 268 7.77 -18.92 13.87
CA SER A 268 8.08 -17.52 13.60
C SER A 268 8.91 -17.33 12.33
N LEU A 269 8.84 -16.12 11.79
CA LEU A 269 9.54 -15.65 10.61
C LEU A 269 10.35 -14.40 10.98
N GLN A 270 11.49 -14.20 10.33
CA GLN A 270 12.39 -13.07 10.61
C GLN A 270 11.83 -11.71 10.15
N CYS A 271 12.06 -10.67 10.97
CA CYS A 271 11.84 -9.26 10.65
C CYS A 271 12.89 -8.36 11.31
N LEU A 272 12.95 -7.08 10.89
CA LEU A 272 13.88 -6.09 11.45
C LEU A 272 13.41 -5.57 12.81
N ASP A 273 12.11 -5.41 13.00
CA ASP A 273 11.50 -4.94 14.24
C ASP A 273 10.98 -6.12 15.08
N ASN A 274 10.13 -5.84 16.07
CA ASN A 274 9.44 -6.85 16.88
C ASN A 274 10.37 -7.85 17.61
N GLY A 275 11.59 -7.43 17.96
CA GLY A 275 12.60 -8.32 18.56
C GLY A 275 13.21 -9.33 17.60
N GLY A 276 13.12 -9.08 16.29
CA GLY A 276 13.80 -9.84 15.24
C GLY A 276 12.95 -10.93 14.56
N THR A 277 11.77 -11.24 15.09
CA THR A 277 10.86 -12.22 14.48
C THR A 277 9.39 -11.86 14.71
N PHE A 278 8.50 -12.46 13.91
CA PHE A 278 7.04 -12.39 14.08
C PHE A 278 6.40 -13.75 13.88
N THR A 279 5.24 -13.95 14.51
CA THR A 279 4.38 -15.13 14.37
C THR A 279 3.07 -14.76 13.67
N VAL A 280 2.25 -15.76 13.36
CA VAL A 280 0.89 -15.54 12.82
C VAL A 280 0.03 -14.66 13.75
N SER A 281 0.25 -14.71 15.06
CA SER A 281 -0.47 -13.88 16.04
C SER A 281 -0.12 -12.40 15.91
N ASP A 282 1.15 -12.08 15.68
CA ASP A 282 1.63 -10.70 15.50
C ASP A 282 1.09 -10.09 14.19
N VAL A 283 0.96 -10.92 13.16
CA VAL A 283 0.38 -10.51 11.88
C VAL A 283 -1.12 -10.29 11.97
N ALA A 284 -1.82 -11.08 12.80
CA ALA A 284 -3.28 -11.07 12.92
C ALA A 284 -4.02 -11.05 11.56
N PRO A 285 -3.92 -12.10 10.72
CA PRO A 285 -4.52 -12.13 9.38
C PRO A 285 -6.01 -11.77 9.32
N THR A 286 -6.78 -12.12 10.36
CA THR A 286 -8.21 -11.83 10.47
C THR A 286 -8.55 -10.35 10.59
N VAL A 287 -7.55 -9.53 10.91
CA VAL A 287 -7.65 -8.07 10.94
C VAL A 287 -7.02 -7.50 9.67
N ASN A 288 -5.83 -8.01 9.33
CA ASN A 288 -4.97 -7.34 8.37
C ASN A 288 -5.14 -7.80 6.92
N TRP A 289 -5.61 -9.02 6.65
CA TRP A 289 -5.59 -9.64 5.30
C TRP A 289 -6.99 -9.96 4.75
N ARG A 290 -7.90 -8.98 4.80
CA ARG A 290 -9.31 -9.16 4.39
C ARG A 290 -9.71 -8.35 3.15
N GLU A 291 -8.76 -7.69 2.50
CA GLU A 291 -9.06 -6.82 1.36
C GLU A 291 -8.84 -7.57 0.05
N ASP A 292 -7.60 -8.01 -0.22
CA ASP A 292 -7.27 -8.59 -1.54
C ASP A 292 -6.28 -9.75 -1.50
N LEU A 293 -5.57 -9.96 -0.38
CA LEU A 293 -4.57 -11.03 -0.30
C LEU A 293 -5.16 -12.42 -0.52
N LYS A 294 -4.74 -13.11 -1.59
CA LYS A 294 -5.21 -14.46 -1.96
C LYS A 294 -4.22 -15.54 -1.53
N TYR A 295 -2.92 -15.31 -1.68
CA TYR A 295 -1.88 -16.30 -1.42
C TYR A 295 -0.74 -15.72 -0.60
N PHE A 296 -0.26 -16.50 0.37
CA PHE A 296 0.96 -16.20 1.09
C PHE A 296 1.97 -17.34 0.89
N ILE A 297 3.10 -17.00 0.27
CA ILE A 297 4.21 -17.92 -0.01
C ILE A 297 5.31 -17.64 1.01
N ILE A 298 5.66 -18.64 1.80
CA ILE A 298 6.63 -18.58 2.88
C ILE A 298 7.87 -19.38 2.47
N ALA A 299 8.83 -18.73 1.83
CA ALA A 299 10.15 -19.29 1.53
C ALA A 299 11.07 -19.21 2.75
N GLY A 300 10.63 -19.83 3.85
CA GLY A 300 11.38 -19.98 5.09
C GLY A 300 11.30 -21.41 5.61
N CYS A 301 12.34 -21.85 6.31
CA CYS A 301 12.46 -23.23 6.78
C CYS A 301 11.32 -23.61 7.73
N SER A 302 10.63 -24.71 7.42
CA SER A 302 9.77 -25.48 8.35
C SER A 302 8.58 -24.76 8.99
N VAL A 303 8.28 -23.50 8.65
CA VAL A 303 7.17 -22.72 9.25
C VAL A 303 5.79 -23.25 8.85
N LEU A 304 5.72 -24.03 7.77
CA LEU A 304 4.50 -24.68 7.33
C LEU A 304 4.48 -26.19 7.60
N LYS A 305 5.32 -26.69 8.50
CA LYS A 305 5.24 -28.08 8.97
C LYS A 305 3.82 -28.40 9.48
N PRO A 306 3.23 -29.57 9.14
CA PRO A 306 1.85 -29.91 9.48
C PRO A 306 1.68 -30.28 10.96
N ASP A 307 1.78 -29.27 11.83
CA ASP A 307 1.56 -29.36 13.27
C ASP A 307 0.87 -28.09 13.81
N HIS A 308 0.42 -28.17 15.06
CA HIS A 308 -0.35 -27.11 15.73
C HIS A 308 0.42 -25.81 15.97
N THR A 309 1.75 -25.86 16.02
CA THR A 309 2.59 -24.67 16.25
C THR A 309 2.86 -23.93 14.94
N ASN A 310 2.97 -24.67 13.83
CA ASN A 310 3.45 -24.19 12.54
C ASN A 310 2.29 -24.08 11.53
N GLY A 311 2.22 -25.01 10.59
CA GLY A 311 1.31 -24.98 9.45
C GLY A 311 -0.16 -24.93 9.83
N TYR A 312 -0.59 -25.56 10.93
CA TYR A 312 -2.00 -25.51 11.34
C TYR A 312 -2.35 -24.17 11.99
N ALA A 313 -1.41 -23.53 12.70
CA ALA A 313 -1.61 -22.19 13.25
C ALA A 313 -1.79 -21.16 12.12
N TRP A 314 -0.87 -21.18 11.15
CA TRP A 314 -0.92 -20.35 9.94
C TRP A 314 -2.17 -20.63 9.12
N GLY A 315 -2.45 -21.89 8.82
CA GLY A 315 -3.63 -22.29 8.06
C GLY A 315 -4.93 -21.85 8.74
N SER A 316 -5.07 -22.07 10.05
CA SER A 316 -6.27 -21.69 10.80
C SER A 316 -6.53 -20.18 10.74
N ALA A 317 -5.48 -19.37 10.94
CA ALA A 317 -5.62 -17.92 10.91
C ALA A 317 -5.84 -17.38 9.48
N ALA A 318 -5.01 -17.79 8.52
CA ALA A 318 -4.97 -17.20 7.19
C ALA A 318 -6.05 -17.78 6.27
N LEU A 319 -6.25 -19.09 6.26
CA LEU A 319 -7.15 -19.75 5.31
C LEU A 319 -8.59 -19.83 5.84
N ARG A 320 -8.78 -20.30 7.08
CA ARG A 320 -10.12 -20.51 7.64
C ARG A 320 -10.78 -19.24 8.15
N ARG A 321 -9.99 -18.35 8.76
CA ARG A 321 -10.54 -17.13 9.39
C ARG A 321 -10.34 -15.87 8.55
N ALA A 322 -9.20 -15.68 7.89
CA ALA A 322 -8.97 -14.51 7.03
C ALA A 322 -9.48 -14.72 5.59
N GLY A 323 -9.56 -15.96 5.11
CA GLY A 323 -10.15 -16.31 3.82
C GLY A 323 -9.17 -16.35 2.65
N LEU A 324 -7.86 -16.45 2.90
CA LEU A 324 -6.87 -16.70 1.84
C LEU A 324 -7.20 -18.01 1.11
N ARG A 325 -6.87 -18.06 -0.18
CA ARG A 325 -7.06 -19.23 -1.03
C ARG A 325 -6.01 -20.31 -0.77
N GLY A 326 -4.77 -19.89 -0.48
CA GLY A 326 -3.68 -20.84 -0.29
C GLY A 326 -2.48 -20.32 0.49
N LEU A 327 -1.84 -21.23 1.21
CA LEU A 327 -0.49 -21.05 1.76
C LEU A 327 0.47 -21.96 1.01
N CYS A 328 1.63 -21.43 0.66
CA CYS A 328 2.72 -22.17 0.05
C CYS A 328 3.98 -22.01 0.90
N GLY A 329 4.84 -23.02 0.97
CA GLY A 329 6.13 -22.88 1.64
C GLY A 329 6.82 -24.22 1.81
N TYR A 330 7.58 -24.37 2.90
CA TYR A 330 8.36 -25.55 3.20
C TYR A 330 7.97 -26.18 4.53
N HIS A 331 7.87 -27.51 4.56
CA HIS A 331 7.64 -28.28 5.80
C HIS A 331 8.95 -28.69 6.50
N ASP A 332 10.08 -28.39 5.86
CA ASP A 332 11.44 -28.68 6.30
C ASP A 332 12.39 -27.59 5.76
N LEU A 333 13.67 -27.91 5.52
CA LEU A 333 14.65 -27.02 4.89
C LEU A 333 14.12 -26.38 3.60
N ALA A 334 14.17 -25.05 3.57
CA ALA A 334 13.98 -24.25 2.37
C ALA A 334 15.29 -24.20 1.56
N PRO A 335 15.25 -24.17 0.22
CA PRO A 335 16.39 -23.85 -0.61
C PRO A 335 17.00 -22.50 -0.23
N THR A 336 18.32 -22.41 -0.19
CA THR A 336 19.04 -21.13 -0.10
C THR A 336 19.30 -20.56 -1.49
N ASP A 337 19.79 -19.33 -1.56
CA ASP A 337 20.17 -18.66 -2.82
C ASP A 337 21.25 -19.40 -3.60
N GLU A 338 22.11 -20.15 -2.90
CA GLU A 338 23.12 -21.02 -3.51
C GLU A 338 22.59 -22.43 -3.81
N GLN A 339 21.38 -22.76 -3.34
CA GLN A 339 20.81 -24.11 -3.36
C GLN A 339 19.45 -24.18 -4.06
N GLY A 340 19.19 -23.25 -5.00
CA GLY A 340 18.08 -23.38 -5.94
C GLY A 340 16.88 -22.48 -5.69
N SER A 341 16.89 -21.58 -4.69
CA SER A 341 15.74 -20.70 -4.40
C SER A 341 15.38 -19.84 -5.60
N ILE A 342 16.38 -19.29 -6.29
CA ILE A 342 16.23 -18.46 -7.48
C ILE A 342 15.48 -19.24 -8.57
N GLU A 343 15.89 -20.46 -8.84
CA GLU A 343 15.29 -21.25 -9.92
C GLU A 343 13.91 -21.79 -9.56
N VAL A 344 13.64 -22.05 -8.27
CA VAL A 344 12.26 -22.32 -7.80
C VAL A 344 11.38 -21.09 -8.06
N ALA A 345 11.85 -19.89 -7.72
CA ALA A 345 11.11 -18.65 -7.91
C ALA A 345 10.85 -18.34 -9.40
N GLN A 346 11.87 -18.49 -10.26
CA GLN A 346 11.74 -18.36 -11.71
C GLN A 346 10.70 -19.34 -12.25
N ARG A 347 10.84 -20.62 -11.88
CA ARG A 347 9.97 -21.68 -12.37
C ARG A 347 8.53 -21.51 -11.90
N PHE A 348 8.33 -21.08 -10.66
CA PHE A 348 7.01 -20.72 -10.14
C PHE A 348 6.37 -19.63 -11.00
N ALA A 349 7.09 -18.54 -11.28
CA ALA A 349 6.59 -17.44 -12.10
C ALA A 349 6.26 -17.87 -13.54
N GLU A 350 7.10 -18.70 -14.17
CA GLU A 350 6.82 -19.30 -15.48
C GLU A 350 5.52 -20.09 -15.49
N LEU A 351 5.30 -20.94 -14.47
CA LEU A 351 4.11 -21.79 -14.37
C LEU A 351 2.82 -20.99 -14.10
N MET A 352 2.94 -19.86 -13.41
CA MET A 352 1.85 -18.91 -13.19
C MET A 352 1.44 -18.18 -14.47
N THR A 353 2.39 -17.89 -15.35
CA THR A 353 2.18 -17.12 -16.59
C THR A 353 1.96 -17.98 -17.84
N SER A 354 2.31 -19.27 -17.78
CA SER A 354 2.12 -20.22 -18.88
C SER A 354 0.65 -20.33 -19.31
N HIS A 355 0.39 -20.77 -20.55
CA HIS A 355 -0.96 -21.17 -20.97
C HIS A 355 -1.28 -22.61 -20.60
N VAL A 356 -0.24 -23.43 -20.41
CA VAL A 356 -0.35 -24.82 -19.97
C VAL A 356 -0.48 -24.82 -18.45
N PRO A 357 -1.55 -25.40 -17.87
CA PRO A 357 -1.68 -25.53 -16.42
C PRO A 357 -0.51 -26.36 -15.85
N PRO A 358 -0.06 -26.08 -14.62
CA PRO A 358 0.95 -26.90 -13.97
C PRO A 358 0.51 -28.36 -13.85
N ASP A 359 1.40 -29.30 -14.18
CA ASP A 359 1.14 -30.75 -14.28
C ASP A 359 0.72 -31.38 -12.95
N HIS A 360 1.09 -30.76 -11.83
CA HIS A 360 0.65 -31.15 -10.50
C HIS A 360 -0.81 -30.70 -10.23
N THR A 361 -1.75 -31.08 -11.10
CA THR A 361 -3.18 -30.70 -11.12
C THR A 361 -4.02 -31.14 -9.91
N ARG A 362 -3.40 -31.63 -8.83
CA ARG A 362 -4.11 -32.33 -7.73
C ARG A 362 -4.76 -31.41 -6.69
N THR A 363 -4.37 -30.14 -6.61
CA THR A 363 -4.98 -29.21 -5.64
C THR A 363 -6.23 -28.52 -6.18
N GLY A 364 -6.38 -28.46 -7.51
CA GLY A 364 -7.40 -27.65 -8.18
C GLY A 364 -7.09 -26.15 -8.23
N ASP A 365 -5.95 -25.70 -7.69
CA ASP A 365 -5.54 -24.29 -7.64
C ASP A 365 -4.20 -24.07 -8.37
N ARG A 366 -4.16 -23.06 -9.25
CA ARG A 366 -2.98 -22.78 -10.08
C ARG A 366 -1.74 -22.43 -9.26
N CYS A 367 -1.89 -21.54 -8.27
CA CYS A 367 -0.78 -21.06 -7.45
C CYS A 367 -0.19 -22.21 -6.63
N LEU A 368 -1.06 -23.03 -6.02
CA LEU A 368 -0.60 -24.18 -5.24
C LEU A 368 0.09 -25.24 -6.11
N ASN A 369 -0.45 -25.51 -7.31
CA ASN A 369 0.15 -26.47 -8.24
C ASN A 369 1.49 -25.96 -8.78
N ALA A 370 1.59 -24.66 -9.11
CA ALA A 370 2.82 -24.04 -9.58
C ALA A 370 3.92 -24.13 -8.51
N TRP A 371 3.60 -23.86 -7.24
CA TRP A 371 4.55 -23.97 -6.14
C TRP A 371 5.05 -25.41 -5.96
N LEU A 372 4.14 -26.39 -5.94
CA LEU A 372 4.52 -27.80 -5.82
C LEU A 372 5.40 -28.24 -7.00
N GLN A 373 5.02 -27.88 -8.24
CA GLN A 373 5.78 -28.29 -9.42
C GLN A 373 7.20 -27.71 -9.44
N ALA A 374 7.33 -26.40 -9.21
CA ALA A 374 8.64 -25.75 -9.18
C ALA A 374 9.58 -26.41 -8.16
N ASN A 375 9.04 -26.84 -7.03
CA ASN A 375 9.80 -27.50 -5.98
C ASN A 375 10.07 -29.00 -6.22
N VAL A 376 9.18 -29.72 -6.92
CA VAL A 376 9.44 -31.11 -7.33
C VAL A 376 10.64 -31.18 -8.28
N GLU A 377 10.72 -30.26 -9.24
CA GLU A 377 11.84 -30.21 -10.19
C GLU A 377 13.19 -29.95 -9.49
N ARG A 378 13.16 -29.30 -8.31
CA ARG A 378 14.32 -29.00 -7.46
C ARG A 378 14.49 -29.89 -6.23
N ARG A 379 13.63 -30.90 -6.06
CA ARG A 379 13.66 -31.85 -4.94
C ARG A 379 13.57 -31.19 -3.56
N SER A 380 12.84 -30.08 -3.49
CA SER A 380 12.68 -29.28 -2.28
C SER A 380 11.45 -29.76 -1.50
N ARG A 381 11.53 -29.73 -0.17
CA ARG A 381 10.48 -30.24 0.75
C ARG A 381 9.32 -29.26 0.89
N ALA A 382 8.68 -28.93 -0.23
CA ALA A 382 7.59 -27.97 -0.28
C ALA A 382 6.27 -28.57 0.25
N ILE A 383 5.42 -27.68 0.73
CA ILE A 383 4.07 -27.96 1.22
C ILE A 383 3.14 -26.83 0.78
N VAL A 384 1.88 -27.19 0.54
CA VAL A 384 0.80 -26.24 0.28
C VAL A 384 -0.43 -26.59 1.09
N TYR A 385 -1.16 -25.56 1.52
CA TYR A 385 -2.43 -25.68 2.23
C TYR A 385 -3.52 -24.93 1.47
N ASN A 386 -4.71 -25.52 1.41
CA ASN A 386 -5.96 -24.78 1.26
C ASN A 386 -6.77 -24.91 2.56
N ALA A 387 -7.96 -24.30 2.65
CA ALA A 387 -8.75 -24.23 3.88
C ALA A 387 -9.00 -25.58 4.60
N ASN A 388 -8.98 -26.71 3.88
CA ASN A 388 -9.37 -28.02 4.39
C ASN A 388 -8.28 -29.09 4.26
N ARG A 389 -7.34 -28.90 3.33
CA ARG A 389 -6.40 -29.95 2.92
C ARG A 389 -4.99 -29.38 2.75
N TYR A 390 -4.01 -30.25 2.90
CA TYR A 390 -2.63 -29.96 2.53
C TYR A 390 -2.04 -31.05 1.65
N TRP A 391 -1.01 -30.67 0.89
CA TRP A 391 -0.21 -31.55 0.05
C TRP A 391 1.25 -31.23 0.28
N LEU A 392 2.11 -32.24 0.27
CA LEU A 392 3.54 -32.04 0.49
C LEU A 392 4.38 -32.93 -0.40
N ILE A 393 5.62 -32.50 -0.61
CA ILE A 393 6.66 -33.28 -1.27
C ILE A 393 7.42 -34.04 -0.18
N ARG A 394 7.28 -35.36 -0.14
CA ARG A 394 8.18 -36.20 0.68
C ARG A 394 9.47 -36.46 -0.09
N GLY A 395 10.60 -36.38 0.62
CA GLY A 395 11.88 -36.86 0.08
C GLY A 395 11.78 -38.32 -0.39
N ARG A 396 12.62 -38.69 -1.37
CA ARG A 396 12.56 -39.94 -2.17
C ARG A 396 12.04 -41.18 -1.43
N ILE A 397 11.04 -41.83 -2.04
CA ILE A 397 10.82 -43.28 -1.97
C ILE A 397 10.98 -43.80 -3.41
N GLY A 398 12.19 -44.26 -3.77
CA GLY A 398 12.50 -44.76 -5.13
C GLY A 398 12.82 -43.67 -6.18
N PRO A 399 12.70 -43.98 -7.49
CA PRO A 399 13.14 -43.09 -8.59
C PRO A 399 12.21 -41.91 -8.88
N THR A 400 11.04 -41.83 -8.23
CA THR A 400 10.03 -40.80 -8.46
C THR A 400 9.71 -40.07 -7.17
N GLU A 401 9.91 -38.76 -7.16
CA GLU A 401 9.46 -37.87 -6.11
C GLU A 401 7.94 -37.67 -6.26
N ARG A 402 7.19 -37.84 -5.17
CA ARG A 402 5.73 -37.85 -5.22
C ARG A 402 5.18 -36.74 -4.33
N VAL A 403 4.42 -35.83 -4.93
CA VAL A 403 3.47 -35.01 -4.19
C VAL A 403 2.45 -35.94 -3.54
N GLU A 404 2.43 -35.93 -2.20
CA GLU A 404 1.48 -36.66 -1.37
C GLU A 404 0.32 -35.76 -0.94
N GLY A 405 -0.79 -36.39 -0.58
CA GLY A 405 -2.05 -35.74 -0.22
C GLY A 405 -3.13 -35.93 -1.29
N PRO A 406 -4.32 -35.34 -1.12
CA PRO A 406 -4.66 -34.42 -0.03
C PRO A 406 -4.75 -35.09 1.34
N PHE A 407 -4.19 -34.45 2.37
CA PHE A 407 -4.38 -34.80 3.77
C PHE A 407 -5.31 -33.79 4.45
N PRO A 408 -6.19 -34.22 5.37
CA PRO A 408 -6.95 -33.29 6.21
C PRO A 408 -6.03 -32.64 7.26
N TRP A 409 -6.41 -31.46 7.76
CA TRP A 409 -5.74 -30.79 8.88
C TRP A 409 -6.72 -29.96 9.71
#